data_AF-A0A9P1AUR4-F1
#
_entry.id   AF-A0A9P1AUR4-F1
#
_cell.length_a   1.000
_cell.length_b   1.000
_cell.length_c   1.000
_cell.angle_alpha   90.00
_cell.angle_beta   90.00
_cell.angle_gamma   90.00
#
_symmetry.space_group_name_H-M   'P 1'
#
loop_
_entity.id
_entity.type
_entity.pdbx_description
1 polymer ?
#
loop_
_entity_poly.entity_id
_entity_poly.type
_entity_poly.pdbx_seq_one_letter_code
_entity_poly.pdbx_strand_id
1 'polypeptide(L)'
;MTNKRQSDLEISTHLRLLPCLVAKQPEQAHLLRKRDQLRQWAIHPNLRTEDKPALACLLRKNENAIALSIKPYSEKRRKHFEKMTATFHQAESEFIKKIKSPAKVVVHQKLEKVEESESQSVLHFLITGIQSLCCGQHRRS
;
A
#
# COMPACT_ATOMS: atom_id res chain seq x y z
N MET A 1 -26.36 -7.92 57.49
CA MET A 1 -25.37 -7.57 56.45
C MET A 1 -25.87 -6.36 55.69
N THR A 2 -25.17 -5.23 55.78
CA THR A 2 -25.57 -3.97 55.15
C THR A 2 -25.13 -3.96 53.69
N ASN A 3 -26.05 -4.27 52.77
CA ASN A 3 -25.86 -4.00 51.35
C ASN A 3 -25.97 -2.49 51.09
N LYS A 4 -24.94 -1.73 51.46
CA LYS A 4 -24.81 -0.33 51.06
C LYS A 4 -24.61 -0.29 49.54
N ARG A 5 -25.61 0.18 48.81
CA ARG A 5 -25.45 0.55 47.40
C ARG A 5 -24.44 1.68 47.31
N GLN A 6 -23.39 1.50 46.51
CA GLN A 6 -22.46 2.57 46.18
C GLN A 6 -23.20 3.65 45.40
N SER A 7 -22.90 4.91 45.71
CA SER A 7 -23.44 6.04 44.95
C SER A 7 -22.79 6.14 43.56
N ASP A 8 -23.48 6.71 42.59
CA ASP A 8 -22.93 6.95 41.24
C ASP A 8 -21.64 7.78 41.28
N LEU A 9 -21.52 8.67 42.27
CA LEU A 9 -20.33 9.47 42.51
C LEU A 9 -19.15 8.58 42.94
N GLU A 10 -19.35 7.68 43.90
CA GLU A 10 -18.33 6.71 44.34
C GLU A 10 -17.92 5.78 43.20
N ILE A 11 -18.88 5.28 42.41
CA ILE A 11 -18.60 4.46 41.23
C ILE A 11 -17.73 5.26 40.22
N SER A 12 -18.08 6.52 39.95
CA SER A 12 -17.34 7.40 39.05
C SER A 12 -15.91 7.66 39.53
N THR A 13 -15.69 7.94 40.82
CA THR A 13 -14.35 8.12 41.38
C THR A 13 -13.55 6.83 41.34
N HIS A 14 -14.13 5.68 41.70
CA HIS A 14 -13.44 4.40 41.63
C HIS A 14 -13.03 4.04 40.19
N LEU A 15 -13.89 4.28 39.20
CA LEU A 15 -13.56 4.02 37.79
C LEU A 15 -12.44 4.92 37.26
N ARG A 16 -12.32 6.17 37.73
CA ARG A 16 -11.20 7.06 37.35
C ARG A 16 -9.85 6.63 37.94
N LEU A 17 -9.88 5.92 39.07
CA LEU A 17 -8.68 5.42 39.74
C LEU A 17 -8.18 4.10 39.15
N LEU A 18 -8.99 3.42 38.32
CA LEU A 18 -8.55 2.20 37.66
C LEU A 18 -7.54 2.52 36.56
N PRO A 19 -6.49 1.68 36.39
CA PRO A 19 -5.54 1.82 35.29
C PRO A 19 -6.26 1.71 33.94
N CYS A 20 -6.48 2.85 33.28
CA CYS A 20 -6.93 2.88 31.90
C CYS A 20 -5.74 2.79 30.96
N LEU A 21 -5.88 2.02 29.89
CA LEU A 21 -4.93 1.98 28.78
C LEU A 21 -5.23 3.11 27.79
N VAL A 22 -4.22 3.48 26.98
CA VAL A 22 -4.36 4.51 25.94
C VAL A 22 -5.44 4.15 24.93
N ALA A 23 -5.51 2.88 24.54
CA ALA A 23 -6.52 2.37 23.63
C ALA A 23 -7.50 1.46 24.37
N LYS A 24 -8.77 1.53 23.97
CA LYS A 24 -9.79 0.60 24.46
C LYS A 24 -9.61 -0.78 23.81
N GLN A 25 -10.09 -1.82 24.48
CA GLN A 25 -10.08 -3.20 23.97
C GLN A 25 -10.49 -3.34 22.48
N PRO A 26 -11.59 -2.74 21.99
CA PRO A 26 -11.95 -2.84 20.57
C PRO A 26 -10.93 -2.19 19.63
N GLU A 27 -10.28 -1.09 20.04
CA GLU A 27 -9.25 -0.43 19.24
C GLU A 27 -7.98 -1.28 19.16
N GLN A 28 -7.60 -1.93 20.27
CA GLN A 28 -6.48 -2.87 20.30
C GLN A 28 -6.74 -4.08 19.41
N ALA A 29 -7.94 -4.67 19.52
CA ALA A 29 -8.35 -5.78 18.67
C ALA A 29 -8.35 -5.41 17.18
N HIS A 30 -8.79 -4.19 16.84
CA HIS A 30 -8.74 -3.70 15.47
C HIS A 30 -7.30 -3.59 14.95
N LEU A 31 -6.39 -3.01 15.72
CA LEU A 31 -4.98 -2.88 15.35
C LEU A 31 -4.31 -4.25 15.11
N LEU A 32 -4.61 -5.24 15.95
CA LEU A 32 -4.10 -6.61 15.80
C LEU A 32 -4.62 -7.27 14.51
N ARG A 33 -5.93 -7.17 14.24
CA ARG A 33 -6.50 -7.67 12.99
C ARG A 33 -5.84 -7.04 11.77
N LYS A 34 -5.58 -5.73 11.82
CA LYS A 34 -4.88 -5.00 10.76
C LYS A 34 -3.45 -5.48 10.58
N ARG A 35 -2.70 -5.69 11.66
CA ARG A 35 -1.36 -6.27 11.60
C ARG A 35 -1.35 -7.60 10.85
N ASP A 36 -2.29 -8.48 11.20
CA ASP A 36 -2.35 -9.82 10.64
C ASP A 36 -2.74 -9.78 9.15
N GLN A 37 -3.64 -8.87 8.75
CA GLN A 37 -3.94 -8.59 7.33
C GLN A 37 -2.71 -8.09 6.55
N LEU A 38 -1.96 -7.14 7.11
CA LEU A 38 -0.75 -6.61 6.46
C LEU A 38 0.33 -7.70 6.33
N ARG A 39 0.45 -8.59 7.31
CA ARG A 39 1.36 -9.75 7.24
C ARG A 39 0.95 -10.74 6.15
N GLN A 40 -0.36 -10.97 5.97
CA GLN A 40 -0.86 -11.80 4.86
C GLN A 40 -0.51 -11.20 3.50
N TRP A 41 -0.60 -9.87 3.35
CA TRP A 41 -0.17 -9.21 2.11
C TRP A 41 1.33 -9.34 1.84
N ALA A 42 2.15 -9.37 2.89
CA ALA A 42 3.60 -9.52 2.72
C ALA A 42 3.99 -10.90 2.16
N ILE A 43 3.17 -11.92 2.44
CA ILE A 43 3.36 -13.30 1.97
C ILE A 43 2.67 -13.53 0.61
N HIS A 44 1.84 -12.57 0.15
CA HIS A 44 1.07 -12.73 -1.06
C HIS A 44 1.96 -12.75 -2.31
N PRO A 45 1.89 -13.79 -3.17
CA PRO A 45 2.83 -13.98 -4.28
C PRO A 45 2.74 -12.89 -5.36
N ASN A 46 1.57 -12.27 -5.52
CA ASN A 46 1.33 -11.25 -6.55
C ASN A 46 1.71 -9.82 -6.11
N LEU A 47 2.30 -9.65 -4.92
CA LEU A 47 2.73 -8.32 -4.47
C LEU A 47 4.02 -7.92 -5.20
N ARG A 48 3.98 -6.79 -5.90
CA ARG A 48 5.14 -6.26 -6.64
C ARG A 48 6.27 -5.95 -5.66
N THR A 49 7.51 -6.22 -6.07
CA THR A 49 8.69 -5.95 -5.23
C THR A 49 8.80 -4.47 -4.84
N GLU A 50 8.36 -3.56 -5.70
CA GLU A 50 8.31 -2.11 -5.47
C GLU A 50 7.34 -1.68 -4.36
N ASP A 51 6.33 -2.50 -4.06
CA ASP A 51 5.31 -2.20 -3.04
C ASP A 51 5.72 -2.72 -1.65
N LYS A 52 6.72 -3.61 -1.58
CA LYS A 52 7.22 -4.19 -0.31
C LYS A 52 7.74 -3.14 0.68
N PRO A 53 8.50 -2.09 0.28
CA PRO A 53 8.94 -1.04 1.20
C PRO A 53 7.77 -0.25 1.81
N ALA A 54 6.74 0.04 1.01
CA ALA A 54 5.55 0.74 1.48
C ALA A 54 4.78 -0.12 2.49
N LEU A 55 4.65 -1.43 2.23
CA LEU A 55 4.04 -2.37 3.16
C LEU A 55 4.84 -2.51 4.47
N ALA A 56 6.17 -2.57 4.40
CA ALA A 56 7.03 -2.59 5.59
C ALA A 56 6.86 -1.32 6.44
N CYS A 57 6.72 -0.16 5.79
CA CYS A 57 6.43 1.10 6.48
C CYS A 57 5.07 1.06 7.21
N LEU A 58 4.04 0.49 6.57
CA LEU A 58 2.71 0.30 7.18
C LEU A 58 2.77 -0.62 8.40
N LEU A 59 3.48 -1.76 8.30
CA LEU A 59 3.68 -2.69 9.41
C LEU A 59 4.34 -2.00 10.59
N ARG A 60 5.43 -1.25 10.35
CA ARG A 60 6.12 -0.50 11.40
C ARG A 60 5.22 0.54 12.08
N LYS A 61 4.43 1.29 11.31
CA LYS A 61 3.46 2.26 11.87
C LYS A 61 2.40 1.57 12.72
N ASN A 62 1.90 0.43 12.28
CA ASN A 62 0.93 -0.36 13.02
C ASN A 62 1.52 -0.92 14.33
N GLU A 63 2.74 -1.45 14.30
CA GLU A 63 3.44 -1.94 15.51
C GLU A 63 3.66 -0.83 16.53
N ASN A 64 4.03 0.37 16.08
CA ASN A 64 4.15 1.53 16.96
C ASN A 64 2.80 1.91 17.60
N ALA A 65 1.70 1.83 16.84
CA ALA A 65 0.37 2.10 17.36
C ALA A 65 -0.04 1.05 18.40
N ILE A 66 0.24 -0.23 18.16
CA ILE A 66 0.02 -1.32 19.12
C ILE A 66 0.85 -1.09 20.39
N ALA A 67 2.14 -0.78 20.26
CA ALA A 67 3.02 -0.54 21.40
C ALA A 67 2.57 0.66 22.25
N LEU A 68 1.96 1.67 21.63
CA LEU A 68 1.37 2.80 22.34
C LEU A 68 0.02 2.45 22.97
N SER A 69 -0.79 1.61 22.32
CA SER A 69 -2.14 1.23 22.73
C SER A 69 -2.19 0.57 24.12
N ILE A 70 -1.15 -0.20 24.47
CA ILE A 70 -1.01 -0.93 25.74
C ILE A 70 -0.40 -0.10 26.87
N LYS A 71 0.00 1.15 26.60
CA LYS A 71 0.57 2.01 27.64
C LYS A 71 -0.51 2.54 28.56
N PRO A 72 -0.17 2.89 29.82
CA PRO A 72 -1.06 3.62 30.70
C PRO A 72 -1.52 4.93 30.06
N TYR A 73 -2.80 5.22 30.23
CA TYR A 73 -3.47 6.39 29.68
C TYR A 73 -2.81 7.68 30.20
N SER A 74 -2.55 8.59 29.26
CA SER A 74 -2.42 10.00 29.55
C SER A 74 -3.03 10.76 28.38
N GLU A 75 -3.56 11.96 28.61
CA GLU A 75 -4.18 12.74 27.54
C GLU A 75 -3.21 13.00 26.38
N LYS A 76 -1.94 13.29 26.70
CA LYS A 76 -0.86 13.45 25.70
C LYS A 76 -0.66 12.17 24.88
N ARG A 77 -0.62 11.00 25.52
CA ARG A 77 -0.47 9.71 24.83
C ARG A 77 -1.70 9.35 24.01
N ARG A 78 -2.90 9.68 24.48
CA ARG A 78 -4.15 9.47 23.73
C ARG A 78 -4.17 10.30 22.45
N LYS A 79 -3.88 11.59 22.53
CA LYS A 79 -3.76 12.47 21.35
C LYS A 79 -2.68 11.97 20.38
N HIS A 80 -1.54 11.50 20.92
CA HIS A 80 -0.48 10.92 20.09
C HIS A 80 -0.93 9.63 19.39
N PHE A 81 -1.67 8.77 20.10
CA PHE A 81 -2.25 7.56 19.55
C PHE A 81 -3.24 7.86 18.43
N GLU A 82 -4.17 8.79 18.64
CA GLU A 82 -5.15 9.21 17.62
C GLU A 82 -4.49 9.78 16.37
N LYS A 83 -3.46 10.62 16.53
CA LYS A 83 -2.68 11.13 15.40
C LYS A 83 -1.99 9.99 14.65
N MET A 84 -1.39 9.05 15.38
CA MET A 84 -0.68 7.92 14.79
C MET A 84 -1.63 7.00 14.02
N THR A 85 -2.78 6.64 14.60
CA THR A 85 -3.78 5.81 13.93
C THR A 85 -4.37 6.50 12.71
N ALA A 86 -4.65 7.82 12.77
CA ALA A 86 -5.10 8.58 11.61
C ALA A 86 -4.07 8.54 10.46
N THR A 87 -2.80 8.79 10.75
CA THR A 87 -1.73 8.72 9.72
C THR A 87 -1.54 7.31 9.15
N PHE A 88 -1.75 6.28 9.98
CA PHE A 88 -1.73 4.89 9.55
C PHE A 88 -2.89 4.59 8.59
N HIS A 89 -4.12 4.98 8.94
CA HIS A 89 -5.30 4.76 8.10
C HIS A 89 -5.23 5.50 6.76
N GLN A 90 -4.66 6.70 6.74
CA GLN A 90 -4.42 7.43 5.51
C GLN A 90 -3.44 6.67 4.61
N ALA A 91 -2.28 6.28 5.15
CA ALA A 91 -1.27 5.54 4.39
C ALA A 91 -1.79 4.18 3.91
N GLU A 92 -2.58 3.48 4.74
CA GLU A 92 -3.24 2.23 4.38
C GLU A 92 -4.20 2.44 3.20
N SER A 93 -5.02 3.49 3.26
CA SER A 93 -5.97 3.81 2.19
C SER A 93 -5.27 4.16 0.88
N GLU A 94 -4.18 4.93 0.92
CA GLU A 94 -3.37 5.26 -0.24
C GLU A 94 -2.72 4.01 -0.84
N PHE A 95 -2.19 3.12 -0.01
CA PHE A 95 -1.62 1.85 -0.43
C PHE A 95 -2.65 0.93 -1.10
N ILE A 96 -3.83 0.79 -0.49
CA ILE A 96 -4.94 0.03 -1.07
C ILE A 96 -5.36 0.62 -2.41
N LYS A 97 -5.46 1.95 -2.52
CA LYS A 97 -5.78 2.63 -3.78
C LYS A 97 -4.72 2.32 -4.85
N LYS A 98 -3.43 2.35 -4.50
CA LYS A 98 -2.33 2.03 -5.43
C LYS A 98 -2.40 0.59 -5.95
N ILE A 99 -2.70 -0.37 -5.08
CA ILE A 99 -2.80 -1.79 -5.45
C ILE A 99 -4.08 -2.07 -6.25
N LYS A 100 -5.21 -1.51 -5.82
CA LYS A 100 -6.51 -1.71 -6.49
C LYS A 100 -6.69 -0.88 -7.74
N SER A 101 -5.99 0.25 -7.87
CA SER A 101 -5.99 0.99 -9.11
C SER A 101 -5.39 0.05 -10.15
N PRO A 102 -6.15 -0.36 -11.18
CA PRO A 102 -5.53 -0.97 -12.34
C PRO A 102 -4.49 0.06 -12.78
N ALA A 103 -3.21 -0.30 -12.63
CA ALA A 103 -2.15 0.54 -13.15
C ALA A 103 -2.55 0.90 -14.57
N LYS A 104 -2.50 2.18 -14.90
CA LYS A 104 -2.71 2.73 -16.23
C LYS A 104 -2.10 1.79 -17.29
N VAL A 105 -2.90 0.88 -17.84
CA VAL A 105 -2.51 0.02 -18.98
C VAL A 105 -2.51 0.85 -20.27
N VAL A 106 -2.83 2.14 -20.23
CA VAL A 106 -3.03 2.96 -21.45
C VAL A 106 -2.12 4.18 -21.54
N VAL A 107 -0.83 4.06 -21.19
CA VAL A 107 0.16 5.08 -21.62
C VAL A 107 1.40 4.50 -22.30
N HIS A 108 1.66 3.18 -22.24
CA HIS A 108 2.69 2.57 -23.10
C HIS A 108 2.19 2.01 -24.44
N GLN A 109 0.88 1.89 -24.67
CA GLN A 109 0.35 1.56 -26.00
C GLN A 109 0.24 2.74 -26.98
N LYS A 110 0.72 3.94 -26.60
CA LYS A 110 0.73 5.12 -27.50
C LYS A 110 2.13 5.65 -27.85
N LEU A 111 3.19 4.91 -27.50
CA LEU A 111 4.53 5.15 -28.03
C LEU A 111 5.06 4.02 -28.92
N GLU A 112 4.47 2.82 -28.90
CA GLU A 112 4.77 1.74 -29.85
C GLU A 112 3.95 1.80 -31.16
N LYS A 113 3.47 2.98 -31.56
CA LYS A 113 2.88 3.20 -32.90
C LYS A 113 3.68 4.14 -33.79
N VAL A 114 4.92 4.45 -33.40
CA VAL A 114 5.82 5.26 -34.23
C VAL A 114 7.04 4.48 -34.73
N GLU A 115 7.40 3.34 -34.12
CA GLU A 115 8.59 2.57 -34.55
C GLU A 115 8.34 1.43 -35.56
N GLU A 116 7.10 1.17 -35.97
CA GLU A 116 6.83 0.19 -37.05
C GLU A 116 6.95 0.78 -38.47
N SER A 117 6.96 2.11 -38.62
CA SER A 117 7.06 2.75 -39.93
C SER A 117 8.51 2.81 -40.47
N GLU A 118 9.52 2.78 -39.61
CA GLU A 118 10.93 2.86 -40.05
C GLU A 118 11.51 1.48 -40.37
N SER A 119 11.05 0.43 -39.68
CA SER A 119 11.53 -0.94 -39.91
C SER A 119 11.07 -1.53 -41.26
N GLN A 120 9.87 -1.16 -41.72
CA GLN A 120 9.40 -1.54 -43.07
C GLN A 120 10.11 -0.76 -44.18
N SER A 121 10.51 0.50 -43.92
CA SER A 121 11.27 1.34 -44.85
C SER A 121 12.67 0.79 -45.13
N VAL A 122 13.40 0.38 -44.09
CA VAL A 122 14.78 -0.13 -44.23
C VAL A 122 14.82 -1.50 -44.92
N LEU A 123 13.88 -2.41 -44.59
CA LEU A 123 13.78 -3.70 -45.27
C LEU A 123 13.40 -3.55 -46.75
N HIS A 124 12.46 -2.63 -47.07
CA HIS A 124 12.12 -2.32 -48.47
C HIS A 124 13.31 -1.71 -49.23
N PHE A 125 14.10 -0.83 -48.59
CA PHE A 125 15.31 -0.25 -49.19
C PHE A 125 16.41 -1.30 -49.43
N LEU A 126 16.61 -2.23 -48.50
CA LEU A 126 17.57 -3.34 -48.65
C LEU A 126 17.14 -4.30 -49.75
N ILE A 127 15.87 -4.68 -49.81
CA ILE A 127 15.34 -5.58 -50.85
C ILE A 127 15.44 -4.92 -52.24
N THR A 128 15.10 -3.63 -52.36
CA THR A 128 15.20 -2.88 -53.62
C THR A 128 16.66 -2.68 -54.05
N GLY A 129 17.56 -2.41 -53.10
CA GLY A 129 19.01 -2.30 -53.36
C GLY A 129 19.62 -3.62 -53.84
N ILE A 130 19.20 -4.75 -53.28
CA ILE A 130 19.66 -6.09 -53.71
C ILE A 130 19.12 -6.43 -55.11
N GLN A 131 17.86 -6.12 -55.41
CA GLN A 131 17.30 -6.33 -56.76
C GLN A 131 17.97 -5.44 -57.82
N SER A 132 18.39 -4.22 -57.46
CA SER A 132 19.17 -3.34 -58.34
C SER A 132 20.57 -3.89 -58.66
N LEU A 133 21.17 -4.69 -57.79
CA LEU A 133 22.49 -5.29 -58.00
C LEU A 133 22.42 -6.61 -58.79
N CYS A 134 21.30 -7.33 -58.71
CA CYS A 134 21.13 -8.64 -59.36
C CYS A 134 20.54 -8.59 -60.78
N CYS A 135 20.10 -7.43 -61.27
CA CYS A 135 19.52 -7.27 -62.62
C CYS A 135 20.45 -6.55 -63.63
N GLY A 136 21.74 -6.47 -63.33
CA GLY A 136 22.75 -5.89 -64.20
C GLY A 136 23.64 -6.93 -64.87
N GLN A 137 23.08 -7.84 -65.69
CA GLN A 137 23.77 -8.47 -66.84
C GLN A 137 22.85 -9.44 -67.58
N HIS A 138 22.10 -8.94 -68.57
CA HIS A 138 21.94 -9.61 -69.86
C HIS A 138 21.38 -8.61 -70.90
N ARG A 139 22.26 -7.70 -71.34
CA ARG A 139 22.20 -7.18 -72.71
C ARG A 139 23.31 -7.85 -73.49
N ARG A 140 22.93 -8.63 -74.51
CA ARG A 140 23.65 -9.02 -75.73
C ARG A 140 23.27 -10.46 -76.09
N SER A 141 22.32 -10.63 -77.00
CA SER A 141 22.65 -10.78 -78.42
C SER A 141 21.43 -10.46 -79.28
#